data_AF-A0A7S4WBY3-F1
#
_entry.id   AF-A0A7S4WBY3-F1
#
_cell.length_a   1.000
_cell.length_b   1.000
_cell.length_c   1.000
_cell.angle_alpha   90.00
_cell.angle_beta   90.00
_cell.angle_gamma   90.00
#
_symmetry.space_group_name_H-M   'P 1'
#
loop_
_entity.id
_entity.type
_entity.pdbx_description
1 polymer ?
#
loop_
_entity_poly.entity_id
_entity_poly.type
_entity_poly.pdbx_seq_one_letter_code
_entity_poly.pdbx_strand_id
1 'polypeptide(L)'
;MTRRPRSCVLVLAALAAALVVYNLVQGPRASSDDSPVAAPLLAAPAFLGMGNKLVHNTVVAAFPGAMKGSMVMSTLFSTVKPYGLKKSNTIYGQSICSDEINRDPGHLSTLLTKYYGRTFPLGGIGGAPFVGKTGFMAFSHHVPDDGHVLIVFGPHIGFSPDGEPGKFLRTGQAALSTSCGAVIAA
;
A
#
# COMPACT_ATOMS: atom_id res chain seq x y z
N MET A 1 38.67 53.01 6.36
CA MET A 1 37.87 51.99 7.07
C MET A 1 36.74 51.56 6.13
N THR A 2 36.98 50.51 5.33
CA THR A 2 36.17 50.12 4.16
C THR A 2 35.13 49.05 4.55
N ARG A 3 33.83 49.32 4.37
CA ARG A 3 32.75 48.30 4.50
C ARG A 3 32.38 47.75 3.12
N ARG A 4 32.52 46.43 2.97
CA ARG A 4 32.18 45.61 1.78
C ARG A 4 30.66 45.48 1.57
N PRO A 5 30.20 45.23 0.33
CA PRO A 5 28.78 44.98 0.03
C PRO A 5 28.34 43.60 0.55
N ARG A 6 27.07 43.49 0.95
CA ARG A 6 26.45 42.24 1.39
C ARG A 6 25.95 41.46 0.17
N SER A 7 26.56 40.31 -0.10
CA SER A 7 26.08 39.35 -1.09
C SER A 7 24.88 38.57 -0.57
N CYS A 8 23.82 38.53 -1.38
CA CYS A 8 22.62 37.73 -1.18
C CYS A 8 22.97 36.25 -1.37
N VAL A 9 22.77 35.41 -0.35
CA VAL A 9 22.96 33.96 -0.45
C VAL A 9 21.62 33.33 -0.81
N LEU A 10 21.48 32.93 -2.06
CA LEU A 10 20.37 32.11 -2.54
C LEU A 10 20.67 30.65 -2.16
N VAL A 11 19.97 30.10 -1.17
CA VAL A 11 20.08 28.69 -0.79
C VAL A 11 19.15 27.88 -1.70
N LEU A 12 19.71 27.28 -2.76
CA LEU A 12 19.06 26.24 -3.56
C LEU A 12 19.36 24.89 -2.92
N ALA A 13 18.40 24.36 -2.14
CA ALA A 13 18.46 22.99 -1.65
C ALA A 13 18.14 22.03 -2.82
N ALA A 14 19.17 21.51 -3.47
CA ALA A 14 19.02 20.42 -4.43
C ALA A 14 18.81 19.09 -3.67
N LEU A 15 17.61 18.51 -3.80
CA LEU A 15 17.29 17.15 -3.39
C LEU A 15 18.10 16.17 -4.24
N ALA A 16 19.21 15.65 -3.70
CA ALA A 16 19.92 14.52 -4.29
C ALA A 16 19.17 13.23 -3.95
N ALA A 17 18.33 12.76 -4.87
CA ALA A 17 17.83 11.39 -4.83
C ALA A 17 19.00 10.45 -5.19
N ALA A 18 19.68 9.92 -4.17
CA ALA A 18 20.68 8.88 -4.36
C ALA A 18 19.98 7.53 -4.54
N LEU A 19 19.79 7.11 -5.79
CA LEU A 19 19.39 5.75 -6.13
C LEU A 19 20.61 4.84 -5.95
N VAL A 20 20.76 4.23 -4.78
CA VAL A 20 21.79 3.20 -4.54
C VAL A 20 21.16 1.83 -4.82
N VAL A 21 21.35 1.32 -6.04
CA VAL A 21 21.09 -0.09 -6.36
C VAL A 21 22.38 -0.87 -6.12
N TYR A 22 22.47 -1.57 -5.01
CA TYR A 22 23.57 -2.51 -4.76
C TYR A 22 23.16 -3.91 -5.25
N ASN A 23 23.62 -4.30 -6.43
CA ASN A 23 23.66 -5.70 -6.83
C ASN A 23 24.99 -6.29 -6.35
N LEU A 24 24.98 -6.96 -5.20
CA LEU A 24 26.05 -7.86 -4.83
C LEU A 24 25.86 -9.15 -5.62
N VAL A 25 26.75 -9.40 -6.58
CA VAL A 25 27.42 -10.69 -6.90
C VAL A 25 28.37 -10.37 -8.06
N GLN A 26 29.68 -10.32 -7.79
CA GLN A 26 30.70 -10.39 -8.83
C GLN A 26 31.13 -11.86 -8.99
N GLY A 27 30.92 -12.40 -10.18
CA GLY A 27 31.47 -13.67 -10.67
C GLY A 27 31.85 -13.50 -12.16
N PRO A 28 32.84 -14.25 -12.66
CA PRO A 28 33.62 -13.85 -13.84
C PRO A 28 32.84 -13.98 -15.17
N ARG A 29 33.24 -13.14 -16.13
CA ARG A 29 32.56 -12.86 -17.40
C ARG A 29 33.21 -13.62 -18.58
N ALA A 30 32.43 -14.42 -19.30
CA ALA A 30 32.48 -14.83 -20.73
C ALA A 30 31.47 -15.99 -20.88
N SER A 31 30.64 -16.16 -21.91
CA SER A 31 30.71 -15.84 -23.33
C SER A 31 29.30 -15.65 -23.91
N SER A 32 29.24 -15.03 -25.10
CA SER A 32 28.05 -14.83 -25.93
C SER A 32 27.43 -16.14 -26.41
N ASP A 33 26.14 -16.34 -26.11
CA ASP A 33 25.27 -17.22 -26.90
C ASP A 33 23.85 -16.65 -26.87
N ASP A 34 23.45 -16.05 -28.00
CA ASP A 34 22.10 -15.55 -28.23
C ASP A 34 21.22 -16.73 -28.65
N SER A 35 20.34 -17.16 -27.74
CA SER A 35 19.19 -18.00 -28.03
C SER A 35 18.07 -17.65 -27.05
N PRO A 36 16.81 -17.54 -27.50
CA PRO A 36 15.71 -17.09 -26.64
C PRO A 36 15.37 -18.23 -25.69
N VAL A 37 15.94 -18.18 -24.49
CA VAL A 37 15.56 -19.12 -23.42
C VAL A 37 14.08 -18.88 -23.13
N ALA A 38 13.29 -19.89 -23.47
CA ALA A 38 11.86 -19.95 -23.29
C ALA A 38 11.45 -19.41 -21.92
N ALA A 39 10.39 -18.59 -21.93
CA ALA A 39 9.81 -17.98 -20.76
C ALA A 39 9.71 -18.97 -19.58
N PRO A 40 10.24 -18.65 -18.38
CA PRO A 40 9.79 -19.34 -17.20
C PRO A 40 8.31 -18.97 -17.04
N LEU A 41 7.47 -20.01 -16.97
CA LEU A 41 6.05 -19.96 -16.66
C LEU A 41 5.72 -18.71 -15.84
N LEU A 42 4.85 -17.86 -16.39
CA LEU A 42 4.14 -16.82 -15.65
C LEU A 42 3.56 -17.47 -14.39
N ALA A 43 4.29 -17.39 -13.27
CA ALA A 43 3.71 -17.64 -11.98
C ALA A 43 2.63 -16.57 -11.84
N ALA A 44 1.37 -17.02 -11.97
CA ALA A 44 0.23 -16.14 -11.86
C ALA A 44 0.41 -15.31 -10.58
N PRO A 45 0.22 -13.97 -10.64
CA PRO A 45 0.39 -13.13 -9.47
C PRO A 45 -0.43 -13.73 -8.34
N ALA A 46 0.24 -14.01 -7.22
CA ALA A 46 -0.46 -14.42 -6.02
C ALA A 46 -1.43 -13.30 -5.67
N PHE A 47 -2.72 -13.65 -5.69
CA PHE A 47 -3.82 -12.93 -5.06
C PHE A 47 -4.59 -11.88 -5.88
N LEU A 48 -5.48 -12.38 -6.75
CA LEU A 48 -6.84 -11.83 -6.86
C LEU A 48 -7.78 -12.57 -5.89
N GLY A 49 -7.50 -12.45 -4.59
CA GLY A 49 -8.50 -12.41 -3.52
C GLY A 49 -9.30 -13.66 -3.15
N MET A 50 -9.89 -14.35 -4.11
CA MET A 50 -10.99 -15.32 -3.89
C MET A 50 -11.13 -16.38 -4.99
N GLY A 51 -10.22 -16.42 -5.97
CA GLY A 51 -10.22 -17.47 -7.00
C GLY A 51 -9.72 -18.83 -6.49
N ASN A 52 -8.96 -18.84 -5.40
CA ASN A 52 -8.47 -20.05 -4.75
C ASN A 52 -9.48 -20.53 -3.70
N LYS A 53 -10.10 -21.70 -3.95
CA LYS A 53 -11.12 -22.28 -3.06
C LYS A 53 -10.58 -22.58 -1.66
N LEU A 54 -9.32 -23.02 -1.54
CA LEU A 54 -8.71 -23.32 -0.24
C LEU A 54 -8.59 -22.05 0.60
N VAL A 55 -7.99 -21.01 0.02
CA VAL A 55 -7.84 -19.71 0.69
C VAL A 55 -9.19 -19.12 1.06
N HIS A 56 -10.17 -19.15 0.14
CA HIS A 56 -11.53 -18.68 0.43
C HIS A 56 -12.14 -19.42 1.62
N ASN A 57 -12.01 -20.75 1.68
CA ASN A 57 -12.56 -21.56 2.77
C ASN A 57 -11.89 -21.21 4.10
N THR A 58 -10.56 -21.08 4.13
CA THR A 58 -9.84 -20.65 5.34
C THR A 58 -10.28 -19.25 5.78
N VAL A 59 -10.40 -18.30 4.84
CA VAL A 59 -10.84 -16.93 5.13
C VAL A 59 -12.23 -16.90 5.71
N VAL A 60 -13.21 -17.59 5.11
CA VAL A 60 -14.60 -17.59 5.60
C VAL A 60 -14.70 -18.28 6.95
N ALA A 61 -13.91 -19.32 7.20
CA ALA A 61 -13.87 -20.01 8.49
C ALA A 61 -13.24 -19.14 9.59
N ALA A 62 -12.12 -18.46 9.31
CA ALA A 62 -11.41 -17.63 10.28
C ALA A 62 -12.05 -16.24 10.48
N PHE A 63 -12.68 -15.71 9.43
CA PHE A 63 -13.28 -14.38 9.39
C PHE A 63 -14.71 -14.45 8.80
N PRO A 64 -15.69 -14.95 9.56
CA PRO A 64 -17.08 -14.95 9.11
C PRO A 64 -17.54 -13.54 8.72
N GLY A 65 -18.06 -13.39 7.50
CA GLY A 65 -18.47 -12.08 6.95
C GLY A 65 -17.36 -11.32 6.22
N ALA A 66 -16.19 -11.91 5.99
CA ALA A 66 -15.18 -11.34 5.11
C ALA A 66 -15.75 -11.03 3.71
N MET A 67 -15.45 -9.84 3.19
CA MET A 67 -16.00 -9.33 1.93
C MET A 67 -14.88 -8.94 0.96
N LYS A 68 -15.17 -9.04 -0.34
CA LYS A 68 -14.30 -8.45 -1.39
C LYS A 68 -14.24 -6.94 -1.23
N GLY A 69 -13.10 -6.32 -1.57
CA GLY A 69 -12.95 -4.87 -1.53
C GLY A 69 -14.06 -4.12 -2.28
N SER A 70 -14.49 -4.63 -3.44
CA SER A 70 -15.59 -4.05 -4.22
C SER A 70 -16.95 -4.13 -3.50
N MET A 71 -17.22 -5.22 -2.77
CA MET A 71 -18.44 -5.37 -1.97
C MET A 71 -18.42 -4.40 -0.80
N VAL A 72 -17.28 -4.30 -0.09
CA VAL A 72 -17.12 -3.33 1.01
C VAL A 72 -17.31 -1.90 0.50
N MET A 73 -16.75 -1.56 -0.66
CA MET A 73 -16.90 -0.24 -1.27
C MET A 73 -18.36 0.09 -1.64
N SER A 74 -19.09 -0.88 -2.20
CA SER A 74 -20.52 -0.71 -2.54
C SER A 74 -21.37 -0.51 -1.28
N THR A 75 -21.15 -1.34 -0.26
CA THR A 75 -21.81 -1.21 1.04
C THR A 75 -21.48 0.13 1.68
N LEU A 76 -20.19 0.52 1.71
CA LEU A 76 -19.74 1.81 2.24
C LEU A 76 -20.50 2.96 1.60
N PHE A 77 -20.53 3.07 0.26
CA PHE A 77 -21.21 4.16 -0.42
C PHE A 77 -22.72 4.18 -0.19
N SER A 78 -23.35 3.01 -0.07
CA SER A 78 -24.76 2.92 0.29
C SER A 78 -25.00 3.42 1.71
N THR A 79 -24.13 3.04 2.65
CA THR A 79 -24.22 3.43 4.06
C THR A 79 -23.95 4.92 4.29
N VAL A 80 -23.00 5.53 3.57
CA VAL A 80 -22.64 6.94 3.78
C VAL A 80 -23.53 7.93 3.02
N LYS A 81 -24.32 7.45 2.05
CA LYS A 81 -25.19 8.30 1.21
C LYS A 81 -26.12 9.22 2.02
N PRO A 82 -26.80 8.78 3.10
CA PRO A 82 -27.67 9.65 3.90
C PRO A 82 -26.92 10.80 4.61
N TYR A 83 -25.61 10.69 4.79
CA TYR A 83 -24.78 11.69 5.46
C TYR A 83 -24.22 12.76 4.50
N GLY A 84 -24.57 12.70 3.21
CA GLY A 84 -24.17 13.73 2.24
C GLY A 84 -22.75 13.58 1.68
N LEU A 85 -22.06 12.47 1.96
CA LEU A 85 -20.74 12.20 1.40
C LEU A 85 -20.82 12.05 -0.13
N LYS A 86 -20.06 12.89 -0.83
CA LYS A 86 -19.87 12.90 -2.28
C LYS A 86 -18.38 12.91 -2.58
N LYS A 87 -18.01 12.44 -3.76
CA LYS A 87 -16.61 12.50 -4.22
C LYS A 87 -16.02 13.92 -4.16
N SER A 88 -16.81 14.94 -4.46
CA SER A 88 -16.35 16.34 -4.54
C SER A 88 -16.17 17.03 -3.18
N ASN A 89 -16.80 16.53 -2.11
CA ASN A 89 -16.77 17.15 -0.78
C ASN A 89 -16.13 16.24 0.27
N THR A 90 -15.40 15.20 -0.14
CA THR A 90 -14.81 14.23 0.80
C THR A 90 -13.32 14.06 0.51
N ILE A 91 -12.49 14.21 1.54
CA ILE A 91 -11.08 13.80 1.48
C ILE A 91 -10.92 12.37 1.98
N TYR A 92 -10.08 11.59 1.29
CA TYR A 92 -9.78 10.21 1.64
C TYR A 92 -8.40 10.06 2.28
N GLY A 93 -8.36 9.44 3.46
CA GLY A 93 -7.16 9.01 4.16
C GLY A 93 -7.15 7.50 4.41
N GLN A 94 -5.98 6.93 4.63
CA GLN A 94 -5.89 5.52 5.04
C GLN A 94 -4.76 5.25 6.03
N SER A 95 -5.06 4.46 7.06
CA SER A 95 -4.09 3.95 8.03
C SER A 95 -3.96 2.44 7.90
N ILE A 96 -3.12 2.01 6.96
CA ILE A 96 -2.84 0.61 6.63
C ILE A 96 -1.35 0.35 6.65
N CYS A 97 -0.95 -0.93 6.68
CA CYS A 97 0.45 -1.32 6.71
C CYS A 97 1.22 -0.81 5.48
N SER A 98 2.51 -0.49 5.68
CA SER A 98 3.42 -0.13 4.59
C SER A 98 3.72 -1.27 3.60
N ASP A 99 3.34 -2.51 3.93
CA ASP A 99 3.51 -3.70 3.08
C ASP A 99 2.83 -3.48 1.71
N GLU A 100 3.57 -3.75 0.63
CA GLU A 100 3.20 -3.42 -0.74
C GLU A 100 1.96 -4.18 -1.22
N ILE A 101 1.69 -5.37 -0.66
CA ILE A 101 0.53 -6.19 -1.05
C ILE A 101 -0.80 -5.47 -0.74
N ASN A 102 -0.80 -4.49 0.18
CA ASN A 102 -1.99 -3.68 0.45
C ASN A 102 -2.33 -2.69 -0.68
N ARG A 103 -1.53 -2.67 -1.75
CA ARG A 103 -1.73 -1.87 -2.98
C ARG A 103 -2.29 -2.67 -4.15
N ASP A 104 -2.60 -3.96 -3.95
CA ASP A 104 -3.15 -4.78 -5.02
C ASP A 104 -4.52 -4.24 -5.51
N PRO A 105 -4.86 -4.34 -6.81
CA PRO A 105 -6.02 -3.65 -7.42
C PRO A 105 -7.39 -4.00 -6.82
N GLY A 106 -7.53 -5.17 -6.21
CA GLY A 106 -8.78 -5.64 -5.60
C GLY A 106 -9.02 -5.18 -4.16
N HIS A 107 -8.01 -4.59 -3.52
CA HIS A 107 -8.10 -4.15 -2.13
C HIS A 107 -8.90 -2.84 -2.03
N LEU A 108 -9.70 -2.71 -0.96
CA LEU A 108 -10.53 -1.52 -0.72
C LEU A 108 -9.71 -0.23 -0.74
N SER A 109 -8.51 -0.24 -0.15
CA SER A 109 -7.53 0.85 -0.15
C SER A 109 -7.24 1.36 -1.56
N THR A 110 -6.91 0.45 -2.48
CA THR A 110 -6.58 0.75 -3.87
C THR A 110 -7.80 1.23 -4.64
N LEU A 111 -8.95 0.58 -4.43
CA LEU A 111 -10.22 0.96 -5.06
C LEU A 111 -10.66 2.37 -4.67
N LEU A 112 -10.60 2.72 -3.38
CA LEU A 112 -10.93 4.05 -2.89
C LEU A 112 -9.89 5.09 -3.32
N THR A 113 -8.60 4.75 -3.32
CA THR A 113 -7.55 5.62 -3.86
C THR A 113 -7.82 5.96 -5.32
N LYS A 114 -8.23 4.97 -6.15
CA LYS A 114 -8.62 5.20 -7.54
C LYS A 114 -9.90 6.04 -7.65
N TYR A 115 -10.88 5.82 -6.79
CA TYR A 115 -12.14 6.58 -6.81
C TYR A 115 -11.94 8.05 -6.45
N TYR A 116 -11.21 8.35 -5.37
CA TYR A 116 -10.93 9.72 -4.90
C TYR A 116 -9.75 10.39 -5.64
N GLY A 117 -8.92 9.61 -6.35
CA GLY A 117 -7.78 10.08 -7.14
C GLY A 117 -6.50 10.29 -6.33
N ARG A 118 -6.60 10.58 -5.04
CA ARG A 118 -5.47 10.74 -4.11
C ARG A 118 -5.84 10.19 -2.75
N THR A 119 -4.83 9.86 -1.94
CA THR A 119 -5.02 9.40 -0.57
C THR A 119 -4.00 10.02 0.37
N PHE A 120 -4.43 10.44 1.54
CA PHE A 120 -3.53 10.84 2.62
C PHE A 120 -3.05 9.61 3.39
N PRO A 121 -1.73 9.30 3.41
CA PRO A 121 -1.21 8.18 4.18
C PRO A 121 -1.15 8.53 5.67
N LEU A 122 -1.98 7.87 6.47
CA LEU A 122 -2.04 8.04 7.92
C LEU A 122 -1.32 6.92 8.68
N GLY A 123 -1.08 5.78 8.01
CA GLY A 123 -0.56 4.55 8.62
C GLY A 123 0.96 4.45 8.65
N GLY A 124 1.42 3.21 8.77
CA GLY A 124 2.82 2.81 8.73
C GLY A 124 2.95 1.32 9.08
N ILE A 125 4.09 0.89 9.61
CA ILE A 125 4.36 -0.52 9.94
C ILE A 125 3.21 -1.16 10.78
N GLY A 126 2.63 -2.26 10.30
CA GLY A 126 1.50 -2.95 10.96
C GLY A 126 0.13 -2.25 10.82
N GLY A 127 0.07 -1.06 10.23
CA GLY A 127 -1.17 -0.30 10.01
C GLY A 127 -1.53 0.71 11.10
N ALA A 128 -0.68 0.84 12.13
CA ALA A 128 -0.86 1.84 13.18
C ALA A 128 -0.76 3.27 12.61
N PRO A 129 -1.55 4.23 13.13
CA PRO A 129 -1.60 5.60 12.62
C PRO A 129 -0.41 6.45 13.10
N PHE A 130 0.80 6.11 12.66
CA PHE A 130 2.04 6.71 13.14
C PHE A 130 2.22 8.19 12.78
N VAL A 131 1.41 8.73 11.88
CA VAL A 131 1.39 10.18 11.63
C VAL A 131 0.98 11.00 12.87
N GLY A 132 0.30 10.36 13.84
CA GLY A 132 -0.07 10.94 15.12
C GLY A 132 -0.96 12.18 15.00
N LYS A 133 -1.01 12.96 16.09
CA LYS A 133 -1.83 14.18 16.16
C LYS A 133 -1.44 15.20 15.08
N THR A 134 -0.14 15.40 14.88
CA THR A 134 0.37 16.37 13.92
C THR A 134 -0.05 16.04 12.48
N GLY A 135 0.10 14.78 12.06
CA GLY A 135 -0.31 14.39 10.73
C GLY A 135 -1.83 14.32 10.54
N PHE A 136 -2.58 13.97 11.59
CA PHE A 136 -4.04 14.08 11.54
C PHE A 136 -4.50 15.54 11.40
N MET A 137 -3.88 16.49 12.12
CA MET A 137 -4.17 17.93 11.94
C MET A 137 -3.84 18.41 10.53
N ALA A 138 -2.71 17.97 9.97
CA ALA A 138 -2.36 18.27 8.58
C ALA A 138 -3.41 17.70 7.60
N PHE A 139 -3.89 16.48 7.84
CA PHE A 139 -4.97 15.88 7.06
C PHE A 139 -6.29 16.65 7.20
N SER A 140 -6.66 17.09 8.40
CA SER A 140 -7.88 17.86 8.66
C SER A 140 -7.90 19.22 7.96
N HIS A 141 -6.76 19.88 7.80
CA HIS A 141 -6.68 21.14 7.04
C HIS A 141 -6.90 20.97 5.53
N HIS A 142 -6.89 19.76 5.01
CA HIS A 142 -7.13 19.48 3.59
C HIS A 142 -8.59 19.08 3.30
N VAL A 143 -9.44 18.99 4.32
CA VAL A 143 -10.87 18.70 4.15
C VAL A 143 -11.50 19.84 3.36
N PRO A 144 -12.33 19.56 2.33
CA PRO A 144 -13.08 20.60 1.64
C PRO A 144 -13.94 21.40 2.61
N ASP A 145 -14.20 22.68 2.30
CA ASP A 145 -15.12 23.51 3.09
C ASP A 145 -16.49 22.82 3.23
N ASP A 146 -17.01 22.77 4.46
CA ASP A 146 -18.23 22.02 4.83
C ASP A 146 -18.25 20.55 4.35
N GLY A 147 -17.05 19.97 4.20
CA GLY A 147 -16.83 18.65 3.66
C GLY A 147 -16.76 17.55 4.71
N HIS A 148 -16.33 16.38 4.23
CA HIS A 148 -16.26 15.16 5.01
C HIS A 148 -14.88 14.52 4.94
N VAL A 149 -14.63 13.68 5.93
CA VAL A 149 -13.48 12.81 6.03
C VAL A 149 -13.93 11.37 5.85
N LEU A 150 -13.24 10.62 4.99
CA LEU A 150 -13.32 9.17 4.96
C LEU A 150 -11.95 8.59 5.29
N ILE A 151 -11.86 7.73 6.31
CA ILE A 151 -10.64 7.02 6.67
C ILE A 151 -10.89 5.51 6.63
N VAL A 152 -10.05 4.79 5.90
CA VAL A 152 -9.94 3.32 6.02
C VAL A 152 -8.74 2.99 6.88
N PHE A 153 -8.92 2.23 7.95
CA PHE A 153 -7.84 1.83 8.83
C PHE A 153 -7.95 0.35 9.23
N GLY A 154 -6.81 -0.27 9.53
CA GLY A 154 -6.77 -1.61 10.09
C GLY A 154 -5.48 -2.38 9.80
N PRO A 155 -5.25 -3.49 10.51
CA PRO A 155 -4.18 -4.42 10.19
C PRO A 155 -4.48 -5.19 8.89
N HIS A 156 -3.51 -5.98 8.42
CA HIS A 156 -3.72 -6.94 7.35
C HIS A 156 -3.15 -8.31 7.72
N ILE A 157 -3.61 -9.33 7.02
CA ILE A 157 -3.07 -10.69 7.07
C ILE A 157 -2.99 -11.25 5.65
N GLY A 158 -1.89 -11.91 5.32
CA GLY A 158 -1.73 -12.65 4.08
C GLY A 158 -2.12 -14.12 4.24
N PHE A 159 -2.40 -14.79 3.11
CA PHE A 159 -2.56 -16.24 3.07
C PHE A 159 -1.61 -16.84 2.02
N SER A 160 -1.02 -17.99 2.33
CA SER A 160 -0.24 -18.76 1.36
C SER A 160 -1.16 -19.31 0.24
N PRO A 161 -0.60 -19.79 -0.89
CA PRO A 161 -1.37 -20.50 -1.90
C PRO A 161 -2.14 -21.72 -1.36
N ASP A 162 -1.65 -22.34 -0.29
CA ASP A 162 -2.28 -23.49 0.37
C ASP A 162 -3.28 -23.08 1.48
N GLY A 163 -3.50 -21.77 1.66
CA GLY A 163 -4.43 -21.25 2.65
C GLY A 163 -3.87 -21.11 4.07
N GLU A 164 -2.55 -21.17 4.25
CA GLU A 164 -1.92 -20.91 5.56
C GLU A 164 -2.00 -19.42 5.91
N PRO A 165 -2.62 -19.03 7.05
CA PRO A 165 -2.70 -17.63 7.47
C PRO A 165 -1.34 -17.09 7.91
N GLY A 166 -1.09 -15.80 7.70
CA GLY A 166 0.14 -15.15 8.13
C GLY A 166 1.30 -15.27 7.14
N LYS A 167 1.07 -15.89 5.97
CA LYS A 167 2.07 -16.14 4.93
C LYS A 167 1.67 -15.51 3.60
N PHE A 168 2.63 -15.20 2.75
CA PHE A 168 2.36 -14.71 1.41
C PHE A 168 3.50 -15.07 0.45
N LEU A 169 3.15 -15.47 -0.77
CA LEU A 169 4.12 -15.69 -1.85
C LEU A 169 4.24 -14.39 -2.66
N ARG A 170 5.33 -13.64 -2.48
CA ARG A 170 5.53 -12.35 -3.17
C ARG A 170 6.06 -12.57 -4.58
N THR A 171 5.73 -11.65 -5.49
CA THR A 171 6.22 -11.68 -6.86
C THR A 171 7.75 -11.71 -6.89
N GLY A 172 8.32 -12.68 -7.59
CA GLY A 172 9.78 -12.86 -7.71
C GLY A 172 10.45 -13.58 -6.54
N GLN A 173 9.71 -14.05 -5.53
CA GLN A 173 10.25 -14.88 -4.45
C GLN A 173 9.91 -16.35 -4.64
N ALA A 174 10.87 -17.24 -4.34
CA ALA A 174 10.65 -18.69 -4.35
C ALA A 174 10.04 -19.21 -3.03
N ALA A 175 10.25 -18.49 -1.93
CA ALA A 175 9.82 -18.88 -0.59
C ALA A 175 8.69 -17.99 -0.07
N LEU A 176 7.83 -18.56 0.78
CA LEU A 176 6.82 -17.82 1.51
C LEU A 176 7.47 -16.87 2.52
N SER A 177 6.95 -15.66 2.61
CA SER A 177 7.31 -14.67 3.62
C SER A 177 6.13 -14.38 4.56
N THR A 178 6.40 -13.73 5.69
CA THR A 178 5.37 -13.37 6.67
C THR A 178 4.51 -12.20 6.20
N SER A 179 3.23 -12.20 6.57
CA SER A 179 2.28 -11.13 6.28
C SER A 179 1.09 -11.13 7.27
N CYS A 180 0.92 -10.14 8.13
CA CYS A 180 1.77 -8.95 8.31
C CYS A 180 3.04 -9.28 9.08
N GLY A 181 4.21 -9.12 8.46
CA GLY A 181 5.50 -9.40 9.11
C GLY A 181 5.74 -8.56 10.38
N ALA A 182 5.27 -7.31 10.38
CA ALA A 182 5.39 -6.41 11.52
C ALA A 182 4.58 -6.89 12.74
N VAL A 183 3.36 -7.37 12.52
CA VAL A 183 2.47 -7.84 13.60
C VAL A 183 2.97 -9.19 14.13
N ILE A 184 3.50 -10.05 13.26
CA ILE A 184 4.06 -11.36 13.66
C ILE A 184 5.34 -11.21 14.49
N ALA A 185 6.14 -10.18 14.24
CA ALA A 185 7.41 -9.94 14.93
C ALA A 185 7.28 -9.12 16.22
N ALA A 186 6.09 -8.61 16.54
CA ALA A 186 5.84 -7.71 17.67
C ALA A 186 5.76 -8.41 19.02
#